data_AF-A0A417R732-F1
#
_entry.id   AF-A0A417R732-F1
#
_cell.length_a   1.000
_cell.length_b   1.000
_cell.length_c   1.000
_cell.angle_alpha   90.00
_cell.angle_beta   90.00
_cell.angle_gamma   90.00
#
_symmetry.space_group_name_H-M   'P 1'
#
loop_
_entity.id
_entity.type
_entity.pdbx_description
1 polymer ?
#
loop_
_entity_poly.entity_id
_entity_poly.type
_entity_poly.pdbx_seq_one_letter_code
_entity_poly.pdbx_strand_id
1 'polypeptide(L)'
;MYYRNNTNAGTASVTIYGSGSFSGSITKTFQITANDFSKCNVQLSSSVFTYDGSEKKPKITVTTSAGKKLSPDTDYTLAYSDNTDAGTASVTVTGTRCYAGRKTVNFQIARAKATLTVKAASLTLNQSSKKTDIIKNKKTDGKITCKESGKHILETGKIHYCLPDPVQYFKQL
;
A
#
# COMPACT_ATOMS: atom_id res chain seq x y z
N MET A 1 14.31 -0.33 -52.05
CA MET A 1 14.50 0.63 -50.93
C MET A 1 14.38 -0.13 -49.63
N TYR A 2 15.17 0.21 -48.61
CA TYR A 2 15.24 -0.54 -47.35
C TYR A 2 15.55 0.38 -46.16
N TYR A 3 14.92 0.16 -45.01
CA TYR A 3 15.08 0.98 -43.80
C TYR A 3 15.72 0.20 -42.66
N ARG A 4 16.50 0.87 -41.80
CA ARG A 4 17.01 0.33 -40.53
C ARG A 4 16.76 1.29 -39.37
N ASN A 5 16.54 0.72 -38.18
CA ASN A 5 16.39 1.42 -36.90
C ASN A 5 15.31 2.52 -36.90
N ASN A 6 14.25 2.35 -37.70
CA ASN A 6 13.26 3.39 -37.96
C ASN A 6 12.03 3.36 -37.03
N THR A 7 12.10 2.65 -35.89
CA THR A 7 10.96 2.51 -34.95
C THR A 7 11.20 3.09 -33.56
N ASN A 8 12.46 3.31 -33.19
CA ASN A 8 12.84 3.83 -31.87
C ASN A 8 13.54 5.17 -32.07
N ALA A 9 13.57 6.00 -31.03
CA ALA A 9 14.35 7.23 -31.08
C ALA A 9 15.84 6.93 -31.28
N GLY A 10 16.52 7.81 -32.00
CA GLY A 10 17.91 7.66 -32.41
C GLY A 10 18.08 7.77 -33.92
N THR A 11 19.23 7.31 -34.39
CA THR A 11 19.60 7.44 -35.80
C THR A 11 19.05 6.28 -36.63
N ALA A 12 18.13 6.59 -37.53
CA ALA A 12 17.59 5.67 -38.52
C ALA A 12 18.30 5.86 -39.87
N SER A 13 18.21 4.86 -40.74
CA SER A 13 18.78 4.94 -42.08
C SER A 13 17.84 4.41 -43.15
N VAL A 14 17.97 4.98 -44.34
CA VAL A 14 17.30 4.57 -45.56
C VAL A 14 18.34 4.27 -46.61
N THR A 15 18.25 3.11 -47.23
CA THR A 15 19.10 2.67 -48.33
C THR A 15 18.28 2.54 -49.60
N ILE A 16 18.71 3.26 -50.62
CA ILE A 16 18.13 3.26 -51.97
C ILE A 16 19.10 2.55 -52.88
N TYR A 17 18.62 1.55 -53.60
CA TYR A 17 19.40 0.80 -54.59
C TYR A 17 19.08 1.36 -55.97
N GLY A 18 20.10 1.51 -56.81
CA GLY A 18 19.90 1.77 -58.24
C GLY A 18 19.08 0.65 -58.88
N SER A 19 18.24 1.00 -59.85
CA SER A 19 17.44 0.07 -60.63
C SER A 19 17.69 0.26 -62.13
N GLY A 20 17.44 -0.78 -62.94
CA GLY A 20 17.73 -0.73 -64.38
C GLY A 20 19.23 -0.61 -64.66
N SER A 21 19.63 0.35 -65.50
CA SER A 21 21.04 0.63 -65.83
C SER A 21 21.82 1.35 -64.72
N PHE A 22 21.18 1.71 -63.61
CA PHE A 22 21.83 2.38 -62.48
C PHE A 22 22.31 1.33 -61.45
N SER A 23 23.61 1.32 -61.16
CA SER A 23 24.22 0.43 -60.17
C SER A 23 24.51 1.14 -58.85
N GLY A 24 24.76 0.36 -57.79
CA GLY A 24 25.17 0.86 -56.48
C GLY A 24 23.99 1.21 -55.56
N SER A 25 24.33 1.78 -54.40
CA SER A 25 23.34 2.19 -53.39
C SER A 25 23.77 3.45 -52.67
N ILE A 26 22.80 4.27 -52.29
CA ILE A 26 23.01 5.43 -51.42
C ILE A 26 22.28 5.16 -50.10
N THR A 27 22.99 5.36 -49.00
CA THR A 27 22.42 5.35 -47.65
C THR A 27 22.38 6.77 -47.11
N LYS A 28 21.22 7.19 -46.60
CA LYS A 28 21.04 8.45 -45.87
C LYS A 28 20.54 8.15 -44.47
N THR A 29 21.03 8.90 -43.49
CA THR A 29 20.60 8.82 -42.10
C THR A 29 19.69 9.97 -41.75
N PHE A 30 18.77 9.74 -40.81
CA PHE A 30 17.91 10.76 -40.23
C PHE A 30 17.72 10.50 -38.74
N GLN A 31 17.42 11.55 -37.98
CA GLN A 31 17.20 11.45 -36.54
C GLN A 31 15.71 11.28 -36.24
N ILE A 32 15.38 10.32 -35.37
CA ILE A 32 14.07 10.17 -34.75
C ILE A 32 14.17 10.73 -33.34
N THR A 33 13.55 11.88 -33.11
CA THR A 33 13.55 12.52 -31.78
C THR A 33 12.55 11.82 -30.86
N ALA A 34 12.98 11.47 -29.66
CA ALA A 34 12.09 10.93 -28.64
C ALA A 34 11.13 12.02 -28.13
N ASN A 35 9.88 11.64 -27.90
CA ASN A 35 8.95 12.45 -27.12
C ASN A 35 9.38 12.45 -25.65
N ASP A 36 9.25 13.60 -25.01
CA ASP A 36 9.52 13.74 -23.59
C ASP A 36 8.43 13.04 -22.75
N PHE A 37 8.81 11.94 -22.10
CA PHE A 37 7.92 11.15 -21.25
C PHE A 37 7.45 11.95 -20.02
N SER A 38 8.21 12.94 -19.56
CA SER A 38 7.81 13.78 -18.42
C SER A 38 6.54 14.60 -18.71
N LYS A 39 6.17 14.77 -19.99
CA LYS A 39 4.92 15.43 -20.40
C LYS A 39 3.73 14.49 -20.49
N CYS A 40 3.93 13.18 -20.33
CA CYS A 40 2.84 12.20 -20.32
C CYS A 40 2.07 12.25 -18.98
N ASN A 41 0.77 12.03 -19.04
CA ASN A 41 -0.08 11.84 -17.87
C ASN A 41 -0.02 10.37 -17.42
N VAL A 42 0.16 10.14 -16.12
CA VAL A 42 0.22 8.80 -15.52
C VAL A 42 -0.87 8.72 -14.46
N GLN A 43 -1.83 7.81 -14.66
CA GLN A 43 -2.96 7.61 -13.78
C GLN A 43 -2.97 6.19 -13.20
N LEU A 44 -3.19 6.09 -11.89
CA LEU A 44 -3.36 4.83 -11.17
C LEU A 44 -4.86 4.49 -11.08
N SER A 45 -5.20 3.20 -11.11
CA SER A 45 -6.56 2.74 -10.85
C SER A 45 -7.01 2.98 -9.41
N SER A 46 -6.08 2.92 -8.46
CA SER A 46 -6.27 3.32 -7.07
C SER A 46 -4.94 3.84 -6.52
N SER A 47 -5.02 4.86 -5.67
CA SER A 47 -3.89 5.42 -4.94
C SER A 47 -3.78 4.89 -3.51
N VAL A 48 -4.76 4.11 -3.03
CA VAL A 48 -4.81 3.56 -1.67
C VAL A 48 -5.22 2.09 -1.70
N PHE A 49 -4.47 1.27 -0.97
CA PHE A 49 -4.70 -0.18 -0.79
C PHE A 49 -4.72 -0.53 0.69
N THR A 50 -5.29 -1.68 1.05
CA THR A 50 -5.19 -2.23 2.40
C THR A 50 -4.14 -3.32 2.43
N TYR A 51 -3.30 -3.32 3.46
CA TYR A 51 -2.31 -4.36 3.71
C TYR A 51 -3.00 -5.70 3.98
N ASP A 52 -2.64 -6.72 3.21
CA ASP A 52 -3.12 -8.11 3.36
C ASP A 52 -1.99 -9.14 3.24
N GLY A 53 -0.73 -8.69 3.27
CA GLY A 53 0.46 -9.53 3.11
C GLY A 53 0.84 -9.87 1.67
N SER A 54 0.18 -9.29 0.67
CA SER A 54 0.52 -9.47 -0.76
C SER A 54 0.95 -8.18 -1.45
N GLU A 55 1.72 -8.33 -2.53
CA GLU A 55 2.16 -7.23 -3.38
C GLU A 55 0.97 -6.46 -3.99
N LYS A 56 1.06 -5.12 -3.93
CA LYS A 56 0.11 -4.18 -4.53
C LYS A 56 0.66 -3.64 -5.84
N LYS A 57 0.00 -3.98 -6.95
CA LYS A 57 0.34 -3.53 -8.30
C LYS A 57 -0.85 -2.79 -8.92
N PRO A 58 -1.05 -1.49 -8.63
CA PRO A 58 -2.08 -0.68 -9.27
C PRO A 58 -1.97 -0.75 -10.79
N LYS A 59 -3.11 -0.84 -11.48
CA LYS A 59 -3.14 -0.74 -12.94
C LYS A 59 -2.80 0.69 -13.33
N ILE A 60 -1.82 0.84 -14.22
CA ILE A 60 -1.36 2.14 -14.70
C ILE A 60 -1.96 2.42 -16.09
N THR A 61 -2.44 3.64 -16.28
CA THR A 61 -2.81 4.17 -17.59
C THR A 61 -1.92 5.38 -17.89
N VAL A 62 -1.22 5.33 -19.02
CA VAL A 62 -0.35 6.41 -19.48
C VAL A 62 -0.90 7.00 -20.76
N THR A 63 -1.02 8.32 -20.81
CA THR A 63 -1.53 9.06 -21.97
C THR A 63 -0.59 10.22 -22.31
N THR A 64 -0.29 10.40 -23.60
CA THR A 64 0.50 11.55 -24.08
C THR A 64 -0.28 12.86 -23.97
N SER A 65 0.41 14.00 -24.07
CA SER A 65 -0.24 15.32 -24.14
C SER A 65 -1.20 15.47 -25.33
N ALA A 66 -1.00 14.70 -26.41
CA ALA A 66 -1.88 14.65 -27.57
C ALA A 66 -3.07 13.68 -27.40
N GLY A 67 -3.25 13.06 -26.23
CA GLY A 67 -4.37 12.15 -25.94
C GLY A 67 -4.16 10.69 -26.38
N LYS A 68 -3.04 10.34 -27.00
CA LYS A 68 -2.71 8.94 -27.34
C LYS A 68 -2.42 8.13 -26.08
N LYS A 69 -3.13 7.01 -25.91
CA LYS A 69 -2.85 6.01 -24.86
C LYS A 69 -1.63 5.17 -25.24
N LEU A 70 -0.74 4.96 -24.28
CA LEU A 70 0.48 4.17 -24.47
C LEU A 70 0.28 2.72 -24.01
N SER A 71 0.99 1.81 -24.65
CA SER A 71 0.93 0.37 -24.32
C SER A 71 2.07 -0.03 -23.39
N PRO A 72 1.78 -0.76 -22.29
CA PRO A 72 2.81 -1.30 -21.42
C PRO A 72 3.71 -2.28 -22.19
N ASP A 73 4.97 -2.39 -21.76
CA ASP A 73 6.05 -3.23 -22.32
C ASP A 73 6.45 -2.90 -23.77
N THR A 74 5.73 -1.99 -24.42
CA THR A 74 6.05 -1.48 -25.76
C THR A 74 6.53 -0.04 -25.70
N ASP A 75 5.72 0.84 -25.10
CA ASP A 75 5.97 2.29 -25.03
C ASP A 75 6.52 2.73 -23.68
N TYR A 76 6.34 1.92 -22.63
CA TYR A 76 6.92 2.13 -21.31
C TYR A 76 7.03 0.83 -20.51
N THR A 77 7.91 0.81 -19.51
CA THR A 77 8.04 -0.27 -18.51
C THR A 77 7.68 0.23 -17.11
N LEU A 78 7.33 -0.71 -16.22
CA LEU A 78 6.94 -0.45 -14.84
C LEU A 78 7.88 -1.15 -13.87
N ALA A 79 8.32 -0.43 -12.84
CA ALA A 79 9.04 -0.97 -11.70
C ALA A 79 8.34 -0.54 -10.41
N TYR A 80 8.01 -1.51 -9.54
CA TYR A 80 7.37 -1.25 -8.26
C TYR A 80 8.39 -1.38 -7.13
N SER A 81 8.23 -0.58 -6.07
CA SER A 81 9.07 -0.63 -4.87
C SER A 81 8.23 -0.41 -3.63
N ASP A 82 8.62 -1.06 -2.54
CA ASP A 82 7.95 -1.00 -1.22
C ASP A 82 6.45 -1.35 -1.30
N ASN A 83 6.08 -2.25 -2.21
CA ASN A 83 4.70 -2.49 -2.59
C ASN A 83 4.02 -3.65 -1.85
N THR A 84 4.61 -4.15 -0.77
CA THR A 84 4.04 -5.23 0.05
C THR A 84 3.63 -4.73 1.42
N ASP A 85 4.54 -4.04 2.11
CA ASP A 85 4.34 -3.60 3.49
C ASP A 85 3.45 -2.36 3.59
N ALA A 86 2.82 -2.19 4.75
CA ALA A 86 2.03 -0.99 5.02
C ALA A 86 2.94 0.26 5.07
N GLY A 87 2.66 1.24 4.23
CA GLY A 87 3.52 2.40 4.04
C GLY A 87 3.29 3.12 2.72
N THR A 88 4.25 3.97 2.37
CA THR A 88 4.27 4.65 1.07
C THR A 88 5.04 3.79 0.08
N ALA A 89 4.33 3.28 -0.92
CA ALA A 89 4.88 2.51 -2.02
C ALA A 89 5.06 3.39 -3.25
N SER A 90 5.87 2.95 -4.21
CA SER A 90 6.09 3.70 -5.45
C SER A 90 6.06 2.82 -6.69
N VAL A 91 5.70 3.44 -7.81
CA VAL A 91 5.82 2.88 -9.15
C VAL A 91 6.60 3.84 -10.03
N THR A 92 7.69 3.36 -10.61
CA THR A 92 8.46 4.08 -11.63
C THR A 92 8.04 3.61 -13.01
N VAL A 93 7.55 4.54 -13.81
CA VAL A 93 7.15 4.36 -15.20
C VAL A 93 8.25 4.94 -16.08
N THR A 94 8.90 4.10 -16.89
CA THR A 94 10.02 4.52 -17.75
C THR A 94 9.59 4.42 -19.21
N GLY A 95 9.68 5.53 -19.95
CA GLY A 95 9.39 5.53 -21.38
C GLY A 95 10.40 4.68 -22.17
N THR A 96 9.93 4.00 -23.20
CA THR A 96 10.74 3.20 -24.12
C THR A 96 10.53 3.63 -25.57
N ARG A 97 11.38 3.13 -26.47
CA ARG A 97 11.33 3.38 -27.92
C ARG A 97 11.41 4.86 -28.28
N CYS A 98 10.27 5.49 -28.56
CA CYS A 98 10.16 6.89 -28.96
C CYS A 98 9.75 7.80 -27.79
N TYR A 99 9.84 7.32 -26.56
CA TYR A 99 9.57 8.10 -25.35
C TYR A 99 10.78 8.08 -24.43
N ALA A 100 11.36 9.24 -24.14
CA ALA A 100 12.55 9.36 -23.29
C ALA A 100 12.18 9.94 -21.93
N GLY A 101 12.76 9.38 -20.87
CA GLY A 101 12.55 9.82 -19.49
C GLY A 101 11.70 8.85 -18.68
N ARG A 102 11.43 9.24 -17.42
CA ARG A 102 10.66 8.44 -16.47
C ARG A 102 9.81 9.32 -15.56
N LYS A 103 8.77 8.74 -14.97
CA LYS A 103 7.99 9.33 -13.87
C LYS A 103 7.84 8.34 -12.74
N THR A 104 7.97 8.83 -11.52
CA THR A 104 7.64 8.04 -10.33
C THR A 104 6.36 8.57 -9.73
N VAL A 105 5.44 7.66 -9.40
CA VAL A 105 4.18 7.98 -8.72
C VAL A 105 4.08 7.14 -7.46
N ASN A 106 3.64 7.76 -6.37
CA ASN A 106 3.51 7.10 -5.09
C ASN A 106 2.05 6.68 -4.85
N PHE A 107 1.88 5.61 -4.09
CA PHE A 107 0.59 5.15 -3.60
C PHE A 107 0.72 4.65 -2.16
N GLN A 108 -0.40 4.55 -1.45
CA GLN A 108 -0.44 4.24 -0.03
C GLN A 108 -0.95 2.82 0.22
N ILE A 109 -0.28 2.08 1.09
CA ILE A 109 -0.74 0.79 1.62
C ILE A 109 -1.10 1.01 3.09
N ALA A 110 -2.39 1.19 3.34
CA ALA A 110 -2.92 1.41 4.68
C ALA A 110 -2.86 0.12 5.50
N ARG A 111 -2.59 0.25 6.80
CA ARG A 111 -2.61 -0.88 7.74
C ARG A 111 -4.01 -1.50 7.80
N ALA A 112 -4.08 -2.83 7.87
CA ALA A 112 -5.33 -3.53 8.13
C ALA A 112 -5.89 -3.12 9.50
N LYS A 113 -7.20 -2.92 9.57
CA LYS A 113 -7.90 -2.74 10.84
C LYS A 113 -7.95 -4.10 11.55
N ALA A 114 -7.33 -4.20 12.73
CA ALA A 114 -7.47 -5.38 13.56
C ALA A 114 -8.88 -5.45 14.14
N THR A 115 -9.67 -6.45 13.75
CA THR A 115 -10.96 -6.75 14.38
C THR A 115 -10.74 -7.79 15.47
N LEU A 116 -10.78 -7.38 16.73
CA LEU A 116 -10.77 -8.29 17.88
C LEU A 116 -12.20 -8.81 18.11
N THR A 117 -12.49 -10.04 17.65
CA THR A 117 -13.76 -10.70 17.95
C THR A 117 -13.65 -11.41 19.30
N VAL A 118 -14.15 -10.78 20.36
CA VAL A 118 -14.25 -11.45 21.67
C VAL A 118 -15.54 -12.28 21.68
N LYS A 119 -15.43 -13.58 21.45
CA LYS A 119 -16.55 -14.52 21.59
C LYS A 119 -16.74 -14.76 23.09
N ALA A 120 -17.66 -14.03 23.72
CA ALA A 120 -18.03 -14.30 25.09
C ALA A 120 -18.77 -15.66 25.14
N ALA A 121 -18.04 -16.73 25.45
CA ALA A 121 -18.67 -17.92 26.00
C ALA A 121 -19.22 -17.51 27.37
N SER A 122 -20.54 -17.53 27.52
CA SER A 122 -21.27 -17.18 28.73
C SER A 122 -20.56 -17.70 29.99
N LEU A 123 -20.21 -16.80 30.91
CA LEU A 123 -19.72 -17.15 32.24
C LEU A 123 -20.92 -17.36 33.16
N THR A 124 -21.21 -18.60 33.52
CA THR A 124 -22.24 -18.94 34.50
C THR A 124 -21.67 -18.78 35.91
N LEU A 125 -22.21 -17.82 36.69
CA LEU A 125 -21.89 -17.64 38.10
C LEU A 125 -22.90 -18.44 38.95
N ASN A 126 -22.48 -19.60 39.47
CA ASN A 126 -23.25 -20.31 40.50
C ASN A 126 -23.08 -19.58 41.83
N GLN A 127 -24.06 -18.76 42.22
CA GLN A 127 -24.10 -18.16 43.54
C GLN A 127 -24.43 -19.23 44.58
N SER A 128 -23.46 -19.58 45.42
CA SER A 128 -23.74 -20.27 46.69
C SER A 128 -24.13 -19.22 47.73
N SER A 129 -25.03 -19.57 48.64
CA SER A 129 -25.71 -18.75 49.63
C SER A 129 -24.84 -18.08 50.71
N LYS A 130 -23.51 -17.97 50.49
CA LYS A 130 -22.58 -17.24 51.35
C LYS A 130 -21.93 -16.10 50.54
N LYS A 131 -22.40 -14.89 50.86
CA LYS A 131 -22.41 -13.64 50.09
C LYS A 131 -21.04 -13.01 49.72
N THR A 132 -19.89 -13.68 49.85
CA THR A 132 -18.59 -12.96 49.87
C THR A 132 -17.43 -13.46 49.01
N ASP A 133 -17.48 -14.60 48.32
CA ASP A 133 -16.23 -15.20 47.80
C ASP A 133 -16.00 -15.26 46.28
N ILE A 134 -16.85 -14.68 45.42
CA ILE A 134 -16.73 -14.93 43.97
C ILE A 134 -16.34 -13.71 43.12
N ILE A 135 -15.52 -12.77 43.60
CA ILE A 135 -14.81 -11.85 42.68
C ILE A 135 -13.45 -11.43 43.27
N LYS A 136 -12.49 -12.36 43.38
CA LYS A 136 -11.12 -12.00 43.78
C LYS A 136 -10.06 -12.13 42.69
N ASN A 137 -10.37 -12.66 41.50
CA ASN A 137 -9.28 -12.88 40.54
C ASN A 137 -9.63 -12.97 39.05
N LYS A 138 -10.47 -12.05 38.53
CA LYS A 138 -10.50 -11.80 37.07
C LYS A 138 -10.61 -10.31 36.81
N LYS A 139 -9.49 -9.71 36.36
CA LYS A 139 -9.53 -8.44 35.64
C LYS A 139 -10.22 -8.72 34.30
N THR A 140 -11.43 -8.20 34.14
CA THR A 140 -12.06 -8.09 32.84
C THR A 140 -12.40 -6.64 32.62
N ASP A 141 -12.07 -6.10 31.46
CA ASP A 141 -12.36 -4.72 31.06
C ASP A 141 -13.86 -4.50 30.76
N GLY A 142 -14.70 -5.49 31.09
CA GLY A 142 -16.14 -5.47 30.92
C GLY A 142 -16.85 -4.76 32.08
N LYS A 143 -17.76 -3.86 31.74
CA LYS A 143 -18.71 -3.23 32.65
C LYS A 143 -19.59 -4.30 33.30
N ILE A 144 -19.47 -4.50 34.61
CA ILE A 144 -20.40 -5.33 35.38
C ILE A 144 -21.60 -4.46 35.73
N THR A 145 -22.76 -4.70 35.11
CA THR A 145 -24.04 -4.10 35.53
C THR A 145 -24.81 -5.09 36.39
N CYS A 146 -24.83 -4.84 37.70
CA CYS A 146 -25.76 -5.49 38.62
C CYS A 146 -27.11 -4.75 38.53
N LYS A 147 -28.18 -5.45 38.12
CA LYS A 147 -29.55 -4.94 38.32
C LYS A 147 -30.02 -5.41 39.69
N GLU A 148 -29.87 -4.57 40.70
CA GLU A 148 -30.39 -4.83 42.03
C GLU A 148 -31.60 -3.93 42.27
N SER A 149 -32.76 -4.53 42.57
CA SER A 149 -33.92 -3.78 43.04
C SER A 149 -33.66 -3.35 44.47
N GLY A 150 -33.32 -2.07 44.65
CA GLY A 150 -33.18 -1.46 45.98
C GLY A 150 -31.75 -1.06 46.30
N LYS A 151 -31.47 0.22 46.00
CA LYS A 151 -30.58 1.13 46.74
C LYS A 151 -29.20 0.55 47.11
N HIS A 152 -28.22 0.69 46.21
CA HIS A 152 -26.88 1.22 46.48
C HIS A 152 -26.12 1.34 45.14
N ILE A 153 -25.70 2.55 44.77
CA ILE A 153 -24.94 2.84 43.54
C ILE A 153 -23.46 2.76 43.93
N LEU A 154 -22.67 1.88 43.30
CA LEU A 154 -21.21 1.85 43.46
C LEU A 154 -20.56 2.48 42.22
N GLU A 155 -19.90 3.62 42.42
CA GLU A 155 -19.07 4.28 41.40
C GLU A 155 -17.83 3.44 41.10
N THR A 156 -17.56 3.23 39.81
CA THR A 156 -16.34 2.58 39.34
C THR A 156 -15.28 3.66 39.12
N GLY A 157 -14.33 3.77 40.04
CA GLY A 157 -13.28 4.80 39.97
C GLY A 157 -11.99 4.40 40.68
N LYS A 158 -10.91 4.37 39.89
CA LYS A 158 -9.48 4.34 40.22
C LYS A 158 -8.80 2.97 40.46
N ILE A 159 -8.04 2.63 39.43
CA ILE A 159 -6.89 1.76 39.37
C ILE A 159 -5.70 2.48 40.05
N HIS A 160 -5.11 1.89 41.09
CA HIS A 160 -3.74 2.21 41.51
C HIS A 160 -2.87 0.97 41.32
N TYR A 161 -1.77 1.11 40.58
CA TYR A 161 -0.75 0.08 40.41
C TYR A 161 0.46 0.35 41.32
N CYS A 162 1.13 -0.76 41.65
CA CYS A 162 2.51 -0.93 42.14
C CYS A 162 2.78 -0.86 43.66
N LEU A 163 3.10 -2.04 44.21
CA LEU A 163 3.88 -2.29 45.43
C LEU A 163 5.38 -2.36 45.02
N PRO A 164 6.37 -2.01 45.88
CA PRO A 164 6.77 -2.85 47.03
C PRO A 164 7.13 -1.99 48.28
N ASP A 165 7.00 -2.43 49.53
CA ASP A 165 7.81 -3.42 50.24
C ASP A 165 7.27 -3.68 51.69
N PRO A 166 7.78 -4.67 52.44
CA PRO A 166 7.05 -5.38 53.50
C PRO A 166 7.27 -4.86 54.94
N VAL A 167 6.25 -5.09 55.76
CA VAL A 167 6.26 -5.36 57.22
C VAL A 167 6.97 -4.36 58.14
N GLN A 168 6.20 -3.68 58.99
CA GLN A 168 6.58 -3.45 60.39
C GLN A 168 5.39 -3.58 61.34
N TYR A 169 5.61 -4.35 62.41
CA TYR A 169 4.72 -4.69 63.51
C TYR A 169 4.64 -3.55 64.55
N PHE A 170 3.47 -3.41 65.19
CA PHE A 170 3.17 -2.93 66.56
C PHE A 170 3.77 -1.60 67.09
N LYS A 171 2.88 -0.77 67.67
CA LYS A 171 2.83 -0.56 69.13
C LYS A 171 1.49 0.07 69.59
N GLN A 172 0.98 -0.48 70.69
CA GLN A 172 -0.08 0.09 71.55
C GLN A 172 0.38 1.39 72.20
N LEU A 173 -0.54 2.35 72.36
CA LEU A 173 -1.20 2.69 73.62
C LEU A 173 -2.53 3.38 73.31
#